data_AF-A0ABC8R3G7-F1
#
_entry.id   AF-A0ABC8R3G7-F1
#
_cell.length_a   1.000
_cell.length_b   1.000
_cell.length_c   1.000
_cell.angle_alpha   90.00
_cell.angle_beta   90.00
_cell.angle_gamma   90.00
#
_symmetry.space_group_name_H-M   'P 1'
#
loop_
_entity.id
_entity.type
_entity.pdbx_description
1 polymer ?
#
loop_
_entity_poly.entity_id
_entity_poly.type
_entity_poly.pdbx_seq_one_letter_code
_entity_poly.pdbx_strand_id
1 'polypeptide(L)'
;MGAAPWHVQVPVSLGKILGSWKPHSTMCLPINGYLNSEIQVPQEIGAKIQEICKKMTSETRLALKEVALGMRTMTRPSSSADSHIENARTEAKHLKSLLKTRSWPDSTDLLDIVPVAAVASLLIDIVACTEKIADTVKELAPLAHFKAAVVTAGQQKQLSRQQTHGREETHHIITMGASSPE
;
A
#
# COMPACT_ATOMS: atom_id res chain seq x y z
N MET A 1 -33.61 -4.84 40.14
CA MET A 1 -32.86 -3.77 39.45
C MET A 1 -31.41 -4.23 39.40
N GLY A 2 -30.75 -4.56 38.29
CA GLY A 2 -31.03 -4.33 36.88
C GLY A 2 -29.73 -3.81 36.25
N ALA A 3 -28.99 -4.67 35.53
CA ALA A 3 -28.08 -4.30 34.44
C ALA A 3 -27.58 -5.59 33.76
N ALA A 4 -27.96 -5.76 32.49
CA ALA A 4 -27.60 -6.90 31.67
C ALA A 4 -26.13 -6.84 31.20
N PRO A 5 -25.48 -7.98 30.91
CA PRO A 5 -24.14 -8.02 30.34
C PRO A 5 -24.24 -7.80 28.83
N TRP A 6 -23.63 -6.73 28.33
CA TRP A 6 -23.50 -6.49 26.89
C TRP A 6 -22.46 -7.45 26.30
N HIS A 7 -22.91 -8.66 25.95
CA HIS A 7 -22.25 -9.49 24.96
C HIS A 7 -22.48 -8.82 23.60
N VAL A 8 -21.59 -7.94 23.16
CA VAL A 8 -21.62 -7.41 21.80
C VAL A 8 -21.19 -8.53 20.86
N GLN A 9 -22.20 -9.28 20.41
CA GLN A 9 -22.09 -10.25 19.34
C GLN A 9 -21.62 -9.49 18.09
N VAL A 10 -20.31 -9.54 17.79
CA VAL A 10 -19.83 -9.20 16.45
C VAL A 10 -20.61 -10.11 15.50
N PRO A 11 -21.37 -9.59 14.53
CA PRO A 11 -22.11 -10.43 13.60
C PRO A 11 -21.16 -11.43 12.98
N VAL A 12 -21.40 -12.72 13.18
CA VAL A 12 -20.61 -13.81 12.59
C VAL A 12 -20.51 -13.63 11.06
N SER A 13 -21.51 -12.95 10.47
CA SER A 13 -21.55 -12.50 9.07
C SER A 13 -20.39 -11.57 8.68
N LEU A 14 -19.94 -10.65 9.53
CA LEU A 14 -18.77 -9.80 9.25
C LEU A 14 -17.45 -10.59 9.35
N GLY A 15 -17.39 -11.56 10.27
CA GLY A 15 -16.28 -12.50 10.35
C GLY A 15 -16.17 -13.40 9.11
N LYS A 16 -17.31 -13.78 8.52
CA LYS A 16 -17.38 -14.55 7.25
C LYS A 16 -17.01 -13.69 6.03
N ILE A 17 -17.45 -12.44 5.97
CA ILE A 17 -17.12 -11.52 4.89
C ILE A 17 -15.61 -11.23 4.85
N LEU A 18 -14.97 -11.02 6.02
CA LEU A 18 -13.53 -10.78 6.08
C LEU A 18 -12.70 -12.08 6.02
N GLY A 19 -13.21 -13.20 6.54
CA GLY A 19 -12.56 -14.51 6.46
C GLY A 19 -12.48 -15.09 5.05
N SER A 20 -13.34 -14.63 4.13
CA SER A 20 -13.27 -14.97 2.70
C SER A 20 -12.18 -14.19 1.94
N TRP A 21 -11.57 -13.17 2.54
CA TRP A 21 -10.40 -12.51 1.98
C TRP A 21 -9.15 -13.31 2.32
N LYS A 22 -8.96 -14.43 1.61
CA LYS A 22 -7.67 -15.09 1.53
C LYS A 22 -6.68 -14.13 0.85
N PRO A 23 -5.57 -13.73 1.48
CA PRO A 23 -4.50 -13.01 0.80
C PRO A 23 -3.70 -14.02 -0.02
N HIS A 24 -4.31 -14.56 -1.08
CA HIS A 24 -3.62 -15.35 -2.08
C HIS A 24 -4.17 -14.97 -3.44
N SER A 25 -3.28 -14.50 -4.30
CA SER A 25 -3.53 -13.92 -5.62
C SER A 25 -3.96 -12.44 -5.61
N THR A 26 -2.96 -11.58 -5.79
CA THR A 26 -2.99 -10.39 -6.64
C THR A 26 -4.39 -9.81 -6.89
N MET A 27 -4.80 -8.81 -6.09
CA MET A 27 -5.61 -7.70 -6.62
C MET A 27 -4.69 -6.84 -7.52
N CYS A 28 -4.05 -7.49 -8.49
CA CYS A 28 -3.80 -6.83 -9.74
C CYS A 28 -5.17 -6.88 -10.39
N LEU A 29 -5.77 -5.71 -10.64
CA LEU A 29 -6.62 -5.58 -11.81
C LEU A 29 -5.90 -6.31 -12.98
N PRO A 30 -6.57 -6.88 -13.98
CA PRO A 30 -5.90 -7.44 -15.15
C PRO A 30 -5.23 -6.34 -16.03
N ILE A 31 -4.54 -5.37 -15.41
CA ILE A 31 -3.60 -4.43 -16.02
C ILE A 31 -2.50 -5.15 -16.78
N ASN A 32 -2.06 -6.33 -16.31
CA ASN A 32 -1.03 -7.08 -17.03
C ASN A 32 -1.56 -7.64 -18.35
N GLY A 33 -2.83 -8.04 -18.45
CA GLY A 33 -3.42 -8.48 -19.72
C GLY A 33 -3.58 -7.33 -20.69
N TYR A 34 -3.98 -6.15 -20.19
CA TYR A 34 -4.16 -4.97 -21.01
C TYR A 34 -2.84 -4.36 -21.52
N LEU A 35 -1.75 -4.49 -20.77
CA LEU A 35 -0.45 -3.93 -21.16
C LEU A 35 0.47 -4.94 -21.86
N ASN A 36 0.26 -6.26 -21.71
CA ASN A 36 1.03 -7.29 -22.43
C ASN A 36 0.36 -7.81 -23.72
N SER A 37 -0.95 -7.68 -23.90
CA SER A 37 -1.61 -8.13 -25.12
C SER A 37 -1.55 -7.05 -26.19
N GLU A 38 -0.58 -7.15 -27.12
CA GLU A 38 -0.51 -6.53 -28.45
C GLU A 38 -0.90 -5.04 -28.63
N ILE A 39 -1.05 -4.29 -27.55
CA ILE A 39 -1.27 -2.85 -27.60
C ILE A 39 0.09 -2.22 -27.78
N GLN A 40 0.25 -1.45 -28.87
CA GLN A 40 1.48 -0.72 -29.20
C GLN A 40 1.68 0.49 -28.29
N VAL A 41 1.42 0.34 -26.98
CA VAL A 41 1.93 1.28 -25.99
C VAL A 41 3.44 1.11 -25.99
N PRO A 42 4.21 2.18 -26.16
CA PRO A 42 5.67 2.10 -26.12
C PRO A 42 6.09 1.49 -24.79
N GLN A 43 6.90 0.44 -24.87
CA GLN A 43 7.24 -0.43 -23.75
C GLN A 43 7.69 0.35 -22.51
N GLU A 44 8.40 1.47 -22.69
CA GLU A 44 8.88 2.31 -21.61
C GLU A 44 7.77 3.09 -20.89
N ILE A 45 6.78 3.63 -21.63
CA ILE A 45 5.65 4.36 -21.05
C ILE A 45 4.70 3.38 -20.37
N GLY A 46 4.43 2.25 -21.01
CA GLY A 46 3.60 1.18 -20.45
C GLY A 46 4.18 0.67 -19.13
N ALA A 47 5.50 0.43 -19.08
CA ALA A 47 6.19 0.02 -17.85
C ALA A 47 6.07 1.07 -16.74
N LYS A 48 6.26 2.36 -17.05
CA LYS A 48 6.11 3.46 -16.07
C LYS A 48 4.68 3.55 -15.54
N ILE A 49 3.68 3.48 -16.42
CA ILE A 49 2.26 3.49 -16.02
C ILE A 49 1.97 2.30 -15.11
N GLN A 50 2.43 1.10 -15.47
CA GLN A 50 2.25 -0.10 -14.67
C GLN A 50 2.88 0.04 -13.28
N GLU A 51 4.08 0.61 -13.19
CA GLU A 51 4.75 0.86 -11.91
C GLU A 51 3.95 1.82 -11.04
N ILE A 52 3.50 2.96 -11.60
CA ILE A 52 2.68 3.95 -10.88
C ILE A 52 1.37 3.32 -10.40
N CYS A 53 0.64 2.62 -11.28
CA CYS A 53 -0.61 1.92 -10.94
C CYS A 53 -0.41 0.88 -9.82
N LYS A 54 0.72 0.14 -9.85
CA LYS A 54 1.07 -0.84 -8.81
C LYS A 54 1.32 -0.16 -7.47
N LYS A 55 2.07 0.95 -7.45
CA LYS A 55 2.30 1.75 -6.23
C LYS A 55 0.99 2.32 -5.68
N MET A 56 0.17 2.98 -6.51
CA MET A 56 -1.15 3.49 -6.13
C MET A 56 -2.02 2.42 -5.49
N THR A 57 -2.14 1.25 -6.13
CA THR A 57 -2.96 0.15 -5.63
C THR A 57 -2.42 -0.39 -4.30
N SER A 58 -1.10 -0.49 -4.16
CA SER A 58 -0.48 -0.96 -2.91
C SER A 58 -0.74 0.01 -1.76
N GLU A 59 -0.50 1.30 -1.96
CA GLU A 59 -0.72 2.33 -0.94
C GLU A 59 -2.21 2.42 -0.57
N THR A 60 -3.11 2.44 -1.54
CA THR A 60 -4.58 2.42 -1.31
C THR A 60 -4.99 1.21 -0.47
N ARG A 61 -4.48 0.02 -0.81
CA ARG A 61 -4.75 -1.20 -0.05
C ARG A 61 -4.26 -1.10 1.39
N LEU A 62 -3.08 -0.53 1.61
CA LEU A 62 -2.53 -0.36 2.96
C LEU A 62 -3.35 0.67 3.76
N ALA A 63 -3.77 1.77 3.15
CA ALA A 63 -4.68 2.74 3.77
C ALA A 63 -6.00 2.09 4.20
N LEU A 64 -6.67 1.37 3.29
CA LEU A 64 -7.93 0.67 3.60
C LEU A 64 -7.75 -0.37 4.71
N LYS A 65 -6.61 -1.07 4.72
CA LYS A 65 -6.29 -2.04 5.78
C LYS A 65 -6.18 -1.38 7.15
N GLU A 66 -5.49 -0.24 7.25
CA GLU A 66 -5.35 0.51 8.50
C GLU A 66 -6.69 1.08 8.98
N VAL A 67 -7.50 1.64 8.07
CA VAL A 67 -8.85 2.11 8.38
C VAL A 67 -9.73 0.98 8.89
N ALA A 68 -9.76 -0.17 8.18
CA ALA A 68 -10.53 -1.34 8.56
C ALA A 68 -10.08 -1.92 9.91
N LEU A 69 -8.77 -1.93 10.16
CA LEU A 69 -8.22 -2.36 11.44
C LEU A 69 -8.73 -1.46 12.57
N GLY A 70 -8.64 -0.14 12.41
CA GLY A 70 -9.13 0.83 13.39
C GLY A 70 -10.62 0.64 13.71
N MET A 71 -11.46 0.49 12.68
CA MET A 71 -12.88 0.18 12.87
C MET A 71 -13.10 -1.14 13.63
N ARG A 72 -12.36 -2.20 13.27
CA ARG A 72 -12.51 -3.52 13.90
C ARG A 72 -12.11 -3.51 15.37
N THR A 73 -11.07 -2.77 15.72
CA THR A 73 -10.57 -2.65 17.10
C THR A 73 -11.24 -1.53 17.89
N MET A 74 -12.17 -0.79 17.27
CA MET A 74 -12.80 0.41 17.81
C MET A 74 -11.75 1.40 18.31
N THR A 75 -10.64 1.53 17.58
CA THR A 75 -9.56 2.47 17.84
C THR A 75 -9.55 3.52 16.75
N ARG A 76 -9.18 4.75 17.10
CA ARG A 76 -8.97 5.82 16.10
C ARG A 76 -8.02 5.33 14.99
N PRO A 77 -8.32 5.62 13.71
CA PRO A 77 -7.44 5.29 12.60
C PRO A 77 -6.01 5.80 12.87
N SER A 78 -5.02 4.98 12.52
CA SER A 78 -3.60 5.32 12.69
C SER A 78 -3.20 6.44 11.72
N SER A 79 -2.20 7.24 12.09
CA SER A 79 -1.57 8.19 11.15
C SER A 79 -0.92 7.50 9.94
N SER A 80 -0.69 6.18 10.02
CA SER A 80 -0.21 5.38 8.89
C SER A 80 -1.22 5.34 7.74
N ALA A 81 -2.53 5.35 8.04
CA ALA A 81 -3.57 5.40 7.01
C ALA A 81 -3.44 6.68 6.18
N ASP A 82 -3.23 7.81 6.84
CA ASP A 82 -3.08 9.13 6.20
C ASP A 82 -1.82 9.18 5.33
N SER A 83 -0.69 8.66 5.81
CA SER A 83 0.53 8.56 5.02
C SER A 83 0.33 7.74 3.74
N HIS A 84 -0.35 6.60 3.82
CA HIS A 84 -0.66 5.78 2.65
C HIS A 84 -1.60 6.50 1.67
N ILE A 85 -2.56 7.29 2.15
CA ILE A 85 -3.45 8.09 1.30
C ILE A 85 -2.66 9.19 0.58
N GLU A 86 -1.78 9.91 1.27
CA GLU A 86 -0.96 10.96 0.63
C GLU A 86 0.01 10.38 -0.41
N ASN A 87 0.61 9.23 -0.14
CA ASN A 87 1.43 8.52 -1.13
C ASN A 87 0.60 8.12 -2.36
N ALA A 88 -0.58 7.52 -2.16
CA ALA A 88 -1.48 7.16 -3.25
C ALA A 88 -1.92 8.38 -4.08
N ARG A 89 -2.20 9.51 -3.42
CA ARG A 89 -2.55 10.78 -4.07
C ARG A 89 -1.37 11.36 -4.86
N THR A 90 -0.16 11.23 -4.35
CA THR A 90 1.06 11.67 -5.05
C THR A 90 1.27 10.88 -6.33
N GLU A 91 1.13 9.56 -6.27
CA GLU A 91 1.20 8.70 -7.45
C GLU A 91 0.03 8.97 -8.42
N ALA A 92 -1.17 9.27 -7.94
CA ALA A 92 -2.30 9.67 -8.77
C ALA A 92 -2.02 10.97 -9.56
N LYS A 93 -1.41 11.96 -8.91
CA LYS A 93 -0.97 13.21 -9.56
C LYS A 93 0.10 12.92 -10.61
N HIS A 94 1.06 12.04 -10.29
CA HIS A 94 2.12 11.64 -11.21
C HIS A 94 1.54 10.92 -12.46
N LEU A 95 0.62 9.97 -12.27
CA LEU A 95 -0.08 9.29 -13.37
C LEU A 95 -0.83 10.28 -14.26
N LYS A 96 -1.58 11.20 -13.64
CA LYS A 96 -2.33 12.24 -14.37
C LYS A 96 -1.40 13.16 -15.19
N SER A 97 -0.23 13.48 -14.66
CA SER A 97 0.78 14.24 -15.40
C SER A 97 1.31 13.45 -16.59
N LEU A 98 1.70 12.18 -16.37
CA LEU A 98 2.25 11.30 -17.39
C LEU A 98 1.28 11.05 -18.56
N LEU A 99 -0.02 10.97 -18.27
CA LEU A 99 -1.06 10.82 -19.29
C LEU A 99 -1.36 12.11 -20.06
N LYS A 100 -1.12 13.28 -19.46
CA LYS A 100 -1.34 14.59 -20.08
C LYS A 100 -0.17 15.06 -20.92
N THR A 101 1.04 14.63 -20.62
CA THR A 101 2.21 15.00 -21.42
C THR A 101 2.13 14.32 -22.78
N ARG A 102 2.61 14.99 -23.84
CA ARG A 102 2.87 14.38 -25.16
C ARG A 102 4.10 13.46 -25.08
N SER A 103 4.12 12.59 -24.08
CA SER A 103 5.16 11.57 -23.90
C SER A 103 4.90 10.37 -24.82
N TRP A 104 3.66 10.23 -25.31
CA TRP A 104 3.27 9.24 -26.29
C TRP A 104 3.93 9.54 -27.66
N PRO A 105 4.55 8.56 -28.31
CA PRO A 105 5.02 8.67 -29.69
C PRO A 105 3.88 9.06 -30.60
N ASP A 106 4.22 9.82 -31.64
CA ASP A 106 3.25 10.26 -32.65
C ASP A 106 2.60 9.09 -33.41
N SER A 107 3.13 7.87 -33.26
CA SER A 107 2.59 6.63 -33.82
C SER A 107 1.62 5.88 -32.90
N THR A 108 1.35 6.35 -31.68
CA THR A 108 0.41 5.67 -30.77
C THR A 108 -1.03 5.99 -31.17
N ASP A 109 -1.80 4.95 -31.48
CA ASP A 109 -3.20 5.09 -31.84
C ASP A 109 -4.05 5.50 -30.62
N LEU A 110 -5.03 6.37 -30.84
CA LEU A 110 -5.95 6.80 -29.79
C LEU A 110 -6.68 5.62 -29.13
N LEU A 111 -6.96 4.57 -29.90
CA LEU A 111 -7.60 3.34 -29.43
C LEU A 111 -6.75 2.59 -28.38
N ASP A 112 -5.43 2.73 -28.43
CA ASP A 112 -4.51 2.15 -27.44
C ASP A 112 -4.44 2.99 -26.15
N ILE A 113 -4.75 4.29 -26.23
CA ILE A 113 -4.67 5.24 -25.11
C ILE A 113 -5.94 5.25 -24.27
N VAL A 114 -7.12 5.25 -24.92
CA VAL A 114 -8.45 5.22 -24.27
C VAL A 114 -8.54 4.25 -23.08
N PRO A 115 -8.17 2.97 -23.24
CA PRO A 115 -8.26 2.01 -22.15
C PRO A 115 -7.25 2.21 -21.03
N VAL A 116 -6.03 2.66 -21.35
CA VAL A 116 -5.01 3.03 -20.36
C VAL A 116 -5.50 4.21 -19.52
N ALA A 117 -6.11 5.19 -20.17
CA ALA A 117 -6.74 6.32 -19.51
C ALA A 117 -7.96 5.91 -18.66
N ALA A 118 -8.76 4.94 -19.10
CA ALA A 118 -9.88 4.40 -18.34
C ALA A 118 -9.42 3.71 -17.05
N VAL A 119 -8.41 2.83 -17.14
CA VAL A 119 -7.79 2.17 -15.99
C VAL A 119 -7.23 3.19 -15.01
N ALA A 120 -6.49 4.19 -15.51
CA ALA A 120 -5.94 5.25 -14.68
C ALA A 120 -7.02 6.07 -13.98
N SER A 121 -8.10 6.41 -14.68
CA SER A 121 -9.24 7.16 -14.11
C SER A 121 -9.90 6.36 -12.98
N LEU A 122 -10.13 5.06 -13.20
CA LEU A 122 -10.69 4.18 -12.18
C LEU A 122 -9.78 4.09 -10.93
N LEU A 123 -8.47 3.99 -11.12
CA LEU A 123 -7.52 3.95 -10.01
C LEU A 123 -7.50 5.28 -9.23
N ILE A 124 -7.58 6.41 -9.93
CA ILE A 124 -7.69 7.74 -9.30
C ILE A 124 -9.00 7.82 -8.48
N ASP A 125 -10.11 7.33 -9.02
CA ASP A 125 -11.40 7.31 -8.32
C ASP A 125 -11.35 6.41 -7.07
N ILE A 126 -10.64 5.27 -7.14
CA ILE A 126 -10.41 4.38 -5.99
C ILE A 126 -9.62 5.09 -4.88
N VAL A 127 -8.59 5.87 -5.23
CA VAL A 127 -7.83 6.68 -4.25
C VAL A 127 -8.76 7.70 -3.58
N ALA A 128 -9.55 8.43 -4.37
CA ALA A 128 -10.49 9.42 -3.84
C ALA A 128 -11.58 8.78 -2.96
N CYS A 129 -12.07 7.60 -3.33
CA CYS A 129 -13.02 6.83 -2.53
C CYS A 129 -12.39 6.39 -1.19
N THR A 130 -11.14 5.94 -1.22
CA THR A 130 -10.39 5.53 -0.02
C THR A 130 -10.21 6.68 0.96
N GLU A 131 -9.87 7.87 0.46
CA GLU A 131 -9.78 9.10 1.25
C GLU A 131 -11.12 9.41 1.93
N LYS A 132 -12.23 9.41 1.18
CA LYS A 132 -13.57 9.64 1.74
C LYS A 132 -13.94 8.63 2.81
N ILE A 133 -13.62 7.35 2.62
CA ILE A 133 -13.85 6.31 3.63
C ILE A 133 -13.04 6.63 4.89
N ALA A 134 -11.76 6.94 4.75
CA ALA A 134 -10.91 7.26 5.89
C ALA A 134 -11.43 8.47 6.67
N ASP A 135 -11.84 9.54 5.98
CA ASP A 135 -12.37 10.74 6.61
C ASP A 135 -13.72 10.49 7.28
N THR A 136 -14.62 9.74 6.63
CA THR A 136 -15.89 9.32 7.23
C THR A 136 -15.64 8.51 8.51
N VAL A 137 -14.63 7.63 8.53
CA VAL A 137 -14.29 6.85 9.73
C VAL A 137 -13.67 7.73 10.81
N LYS A 138 -12.86 8.73 10.46
CA LYS A 138 -12.35 9.73 11.42
C LYS A 138 -13.48 10.53 12.07
N GLU A 139 -14.50 10.91 11.30
CA GLU A 139 -15.70 11.60 11.78
C GLU A 139 -16.59 10.69 12.64
N LEU A 140 -16.72 9.41 12.28
CA LEU A 140 -17.47 8.40 13.03
C LEU A 140 -16.79 8.08 14.37
N ALA A 141 -15.47 8.02 14.41
CA ALA A 141 -14.69 7.60 15.58
C ALA A 141 -15.10 8.28 16.90
N PRO A 142 -15.21 9.63 17.00
CA PRO A 142 -15.66 10.28 18.23
C PRO A 142 -17.13 9.97 18.58
N LEU A 143 -18.02 9.87 17.58
CA LEU A 143 -19.45 9.56 17.78
C LEU A 143 -19.66 8.14 18.31
N ALA A 144 -18.81 7.21 17.87
CA ALA A 144 -18.81 5.81 18.31
C ALA A 144 -17.86 5.55 19.49
N HIS A 145 -17.31 6.60 20.12
CA HIS A 145 -16.38 6.51 21.26
C HIS A 145 -15.17 5.60 21.01
N PHE A 146 -14.60 5.64 19.80
CA PHE A 146 -13.37 4.90 19.50
C PHE A 146 -12.25 5.36 20.44
N LYS A 147 -11.55 4.38 21.02
CA LYS A 147 -10.43 4.65 21.93
C LYS A 147 -9.21 5.16 21.15
N ALA A 148 -8.35 5.92 21.82
CA ALA A 148 -7.05 6.26 21.24
C ALA A 148 -6.23 4.99 21.00
N ALA A 149 -5.48 4.95 19.91
CA ALA A 149 -4.52 3.88 19.69
C ALA A 149 -3.46 3.95 20.80
N VAL A 150 -3.40 2.93 21.67
CA VAL A 150 -2.34 2.83 22.67
C VAL A 150 -1.07 2.46 21.91
N VAL A 151 -0.14 3.42 21.78
CA VAL A 151 1.21 3.14 21.31
C VAL A 151 1.92 2.38 22.44
N THR A 152 1.73 1.06 22.52
CA THR A 152 2.59 0.25 23.36
C THR A 152 3.95 0.17 22.68
N ALA A 153 4.99 0.60 23.40
CA ALA A 153 6.38 0.70 22.95
C ALA A 153 7.04 -0.64 22.49
N GLY A 154 6.26 -1.69 22.23
CA GLY A 154 6.74 -3.03 21.89
C GLY A 154 6.76 -3.38 20.40
N GLN A 155 6.14 -2.60 19.50
CA GLN A 155 6.02 -3.00 18.08
C GLN A 155 7.14 -2.50 17.16
N GLN A 156 8.11 -1.72 17.65
CA GLN A 156 9.26 -1.27 16.86
C GLN A 156 10.31 -2.37 16.57
N LYS A 157 10.20 -3.58 17.14
CA LYS A 157 11.25 -4.62 17.02
C LYS A 157 11.06 -5.62 15.86
N GLN A 158 10.21 -5.37 14.86
CA GLN A 158 10.00 -6.34 13.78
C GLN A 158 10.16 -5.80 12.34
N LEU A 159 10.92 -4.73 12.14
CA LEU A 159 11.34 -4.28 10.79
C LEU A 159 12.86 -4.21 10.59
N SER A 160 13.67 -4.61 11.58
CA SER A 160 15.14 -4.61 11.46
C SER A 160 15.78 -5.99 11.28
N ARG A 161 15.00 -7.08 11.14
CA ARG A 161 15.55 -8.46 11.18
C ARG A 161 15.73 -9.13 9.81
N GLN A 162 15.70 -8.39 8.71
CA GLN A 162 15.91 -8.95 7.36
C GLN A 162 17.03 -8.32 6.53
N GLN A 163 17.96 -7.60 7.16
CA GLN A 163 19.27 -7.33 6.54
C GLN A 163 20.37 -7.57 7.56
N THR A 164 20.90 -8.79 7.56
CA THR A 164 22.33 -9.13 7.73
C THR A 164 22.46 -10.65 7.77
N HIS A 165 22.52 -11.29 6.61
CA HIS A 165 23.28 -12.54 6.49
C HIS A 165 23.91 -12.57 5.10
N GLY A 166 25.21 -12.32 5.06
CA GLY A 166 25.99 -12.25 3.85
C GLY A 166 27.43 -11.82 4.11
N ARG A 167 28.23 -12.79 4.58
CA ARG A 167 29.68 -12.92 4.36
C ARG A 167 30.65 -12.14 5.27
N GLU A 168 30.96 -12.78 6.39
CA GLU A 168 32.29 -13.09 6.91
C GLU A 168 33.50 -12.68 6.03
N GLU A 169 34.35 -11.79 6.55
CA GLU A 169 35.82 -11.80 6.40
C GLU A 169 36.44 -11.17 7.66
N THR A 170 36.92 -12.01 8.57
CA THR A 170 37.68 -11.62 9.76
C THR A 170 39.13 -11.31 9.37
N HIS A 171 39.51 -10.03 9.36
CA HIS A 171 40.91 -9.63 9.26
C HIS A 171 41.62 -9.86 10.60
N HIS A 172 42.37 -10.96 10.70
CA HIS A 172 43.40 -11.11 11.71
C HIS A 172 44.69 -10.46 11.20
N ILE A 173 45.09 -9.37 11.84
CA ILE A 173 46.40 -8.74 11.63
C ILE A 173 47.47 -9.70 12.16
N ILE A 174 48.27 -10.26 11.25
CA ILE A 174 49.49 -10.99 11.59
C ILE A 174 50.58 -9.94 11.81
N THR A 175 50.90 -9.66 13.08
CA THR A 175 52.09 -8.91 13.45
C THR A 175 53.31 -9.78 13.14
N MET A 176 54.02 -9.47 12.05
CA MET A 176 55.34 -10.04 11.81
C MET A 176 56.32 -9.41 12.79
N GLY A 177 56.68 -10.17 13.83
CA GLY A 177 57.84 -9.88 14.66
C GLY A 177 59.10 -10.02 13.81
N ALA A 178 59.73 -8.89 13.49
CA ALA A 178 61.05 -8.87 12.90
C ALA A 178 62.07 -9.36 13.94
N SER A 179 62.70 -10.49 13.65
CA SER A 179 63.90 -10.99 14.30
C SER A 179 65.12 -10.17 13.87
N SER A 180 65.91 -9.64 14.81
CA SER A 180 67.37 -9.49 14.67
C SER A 180 68.01 -8.91 15.96
N PRO A 181 69.35 -9.02 16.14
CA PRO A 181 69.92 -9.98 17.08
C PRO A 181 70.80 -9.31 18.16
N GLU A 182 71.13 -10.06 19.20
CA GLU A 182 72.48 -10.26 19.78
C GLU A 182 72.41 -11.17 21.01
#